data_AF-A0A920KWL9-F1
#
_entry.id   AF-A0A920KWL9-F1
#
_cell.length_a   1.000
_cell.length_b   1.000
_cell.length_c   1.000
_cell.angle_alpha   90.00
_cell.angle_beta   90.00
_cell.angle_gamma   90.00
#
_symmetry.space_group_name_H-M   'P 1'
#
loop_
_entity.id
_entity.type
_entity.pdbx_description
1 polymer ?
#
loop_
_entity_poly.entity_id
_entity_poly.type
_entity_poly.pdbx_seq_one_letter_code
_entity_poly.pdbx_strand_id
1 'polypeptide(L)' 'MRQHKRLDKESKKILEINPSHDLIKSLGKIVQNSKDKSVVSDVSHLLLDQARIVEGEMPLDTKGFTEKLSSIITRSLSG' A
#
# COMPACT_ATOMS: atom_id res chain seq x y z
N MET A 1 -24.16 31.85 -21.27
CA MET A 1 -24.08 30.80 -20.22
C MET A 1 -23.14 29.70 -20.70
N ARG A 2 -21.84 29.78 -20.39
CA ARG A 2 -20.86 28.73 -20.76
C ARG A 2 -20.56 27.91 -19.49
N GLN A 3 -20.84 26.61 -19.56
CA GLN A 3 -20.58 25.62 -18.51
C GLN A 3 -19.10 25.59 -18.15
N HIS A 4 -18.76 25.87 -16.90
CA HIS A 4 -17.50 25.39 -16.31
C HIS A 4 -17.69 23.91 -15.95
N LYS A 5 -17.35 23.04 -16.90
CA LYS A 5 -17.20 21.61 -16.66
C LYS A 5 -15.95 21.43 -15.80
N ARG A 6 -16.11 21.55 -14.48
CA ARG A 6 -15.05 21.19 -13.52
C ARG A 6 -14.66 19.76 -13.81
N LEU A 7 -13.43 19.56 -14.26
CA LEU A 7 -12.80 18.26 -14.30
C LEU A 7 -12.46 17.92 -12.83
N ASP A 8 -13.46 17.48 -12.06
CA ASP A 8 -13.27 16.98 -10.69
C ASP A 8 -12.63 15.58 -10.74
N LYS A 9 -11.48 15.44 -11.42
CA LYS A 9 -10.67 14.23 -11.40
C LYS A 9 -9.33 14.60 -10.81
N GLU A 10 -9.25 14.55 -9.48
CA GLU A 10 -7.97 14.66 -8.78
C GLU A 10 -6.98 13.68 -9.41
N SER A 11 -5.81 14.19 -9.78
CA SER A 11 -4.74 13.37 -10.33
C SER A 11 -4.28 12.36 -9.27
N LYS A 12 -4.02 11.11 -9.69
CA LYS A 12 -3.41 10.13 -8.80
C LYS A 12 -2.04 10.63 -8.33
N LYS A 13 -1.79 10.55 -7.02
CA LYS A 13 -0.46 10.82 -6.44
C LYS A 13 0.57 9.81 -6.93
N ILE A 14 1.83 10.24 -6.97
CA ILE A 14 2.99 9.38 -7.25
C ILE A 14 3.46 8.76 -5.93
N LEU A 15 3.60 7.43 -5.88
CA LEU A 15 4.19 6.74 -4.74
C LEU A 15 5.68 6.57 -4.97
N GLU A 16 6.50 7.29 -4.21
CA GLU A 16 7.95 7.17 -4.25
C GLU A 16 8.42 6.00 -3.39
N ILE A 17 9.30 5.15 -3.94
CA ILE A 17 9.83 3.98 -3.26
C ILE A 17 11.34 4.15 -3.10
N ASN A 18 11.85 3.89 -1.90
CA ASN A 18 13.29 3.81 -1.66
C ASN A 18 13.79 2.36 -1.88
N PRO A 19 14.47 2.05 -3.01
CA PRO A 19 14.93 0.69 -3.31
C PRO A 19 16.03 0.20 -2.37
N SER A 20 16.72 1.10 -1.67
CA SER A 20 17.78 0.74 -0.73
C SER A 20 17.24 0.22 0.61
N HIS A 21 15.95 0.46 0.91
CA HIS A 21 15.34 0.07 2.17
C HIS A 21 15.12 -1.45 2.26
N ASP A 22 15.46 -2.05 3.41
CA ASP A 22 15.46 -3.50 3.58
C ASP A 22 14.08 -4.15 3.44
N LEU A 23 13.02 -3.44 3.84
CA LEU A 23 11.63 -3.86 3.59
C LEU A 23 11.34 -4.01 2.08
N ILE A 24 11.77 -3.06 1.26
CA ILE A 24 11.54 -3.07 -0.19
C ILE A 24 12.34 -4.19 -0.85
N LYS A 25 13.60 -4.39 -0.43
CA LYS A 25 14.42 -5.53 -0.89
C LYS A 25 13.75 -6.87 -0.53
N SER A 26 13.23 -6.99 0.69
CA SER A 26 12.56 -8.20 1.16
C SER A 26 11.27 -8.46 0.39
N LEU A 27 10.46 -7.41 0.15
CA LEU A 27 9.28 -7.50 -0.72
C LEU A 27 9.66 -7.96 -2.12
N GLY A 28 10.74 -7.43 -2.70
CA GLY A 28 11.24 -7.87 -4.01
C GLY A 28 11.56 -9.37 -4.07
N LYS A 29 12.18 -9.93 -3.02
CA LYS A 29 12.43 -11.38 -2.91
C LYS A 29 11.13 -12.18 -2.80
N ILE A 30 10.15 -11.68 -2.04
CA ILE A 30 8.84 -12.33 -1.90
C ILE A 30 8.12 -12.34 -3.25
N VAL A 31 8.10 -11.22 -3.98
CA VAL A 31 7.50 -11.11 -5.31
C VAL A 31 8.06 -12.14 -6.29
N GLN A 32 9.38 -12.37 -6.26
CA GLN A 32 10.04 -13.32 -7.16
C GLN A 32 9.75 -14.78 -6.81
N ASN A 33 9.56 -15.10 -5.52
CA ASN A 33 9.55 -16.48 -5.04
C ASN A 33 8.18 -16.97 -4.54
N SER A 34 7.22 -16.08 -4.30
CA SER A 34 5.91 -16.46 -3.76
C SER A 34 5.00 -17.07 -4.82
N LYS A 35 4.51 -18.28 -4.53
CA LYS A 35 3.32 -18.85 -5.20
C LYS A 35 2.05 -18.10 -4.81
N ASP A 36 2.04 -17.50 -3.62
CA ASP A 36 0.91 -16.74 -3.09
C ASP A 36 1.08 -15.24 -3.36
N LYS A 37 0.35 -14.73 -4.35
CA LYS A 37 0.35 -13.32 -4.72
C LYS A 37 -0.45 -12.43 -3.76
N SER A 38 -1.25 -13.02 -2.84
CA SER A 38 -2.06 -12.24 -1.89
C SER A 38 -1.18 -11.46 -0.92
N VAL A 39 -0.13 -12.08 -0.38
CA VAL A 39 0.83 -11.43 0.53
C VAL A 39 1.52 -10.24 -0.13
N VAL A 40 1.90 -10.36 -1.40
CA VAL A 40 2.50 -9.26 -2.16
C VAL A 40 1.52 -8.11 -2.31
N SER A 41 0.27 -8.41 -2.66
CA SER A 41 -0.80 -7.41 -2.77
C SER A 41 -1.02 -6.71 -1.44
N ASP A 42 -1.15 -7.46 -0.34
CA ASP A 42 -1.45 -6.88 0.97
C ASP A 42 -0.33 -5.96 1.45
N VAL A 43 0.92 -6.40 1.35
CA VAL A 43 2.08 -5.58 1.73
C VAL A 43 2.19 -4.33 0.85
N SER A 44 1.89 -4.42 -0.45
CA SER A 44 1.92 -3.27 -1.36
C SER A 44 0.88 -2.21 -0.98
N HIS A 45 -0.33 -2.63 -0.59
CA HIS A 45 -1.36 -1.71 -0.12
C HIS A 45 -1.00 -1.12 1.25
N LEU A 46 -0.43 -1.91 2.17
CA LEU A 46 0.05 -1.41 3.45
C LEU A 46 1.15 -0.35 3.30
N LEU A 47 2.07 -0.52 2.34
CA LEU A 47 3.09 0.49 2.04
C LEU A 47 2.48 1.81 1.53
N LEU A 48 1.45 1.72 0.69
CA LEU A 48 0.71 2.91 0.22
C LEU A 48 -0.02 3.60 1.37
N ASP A 49 -0.70 2.84 2.23
CA ASP A 49 -1.41 3.38 3.40
C ASP A 49 -0.43 4.00 4.40
N GLN A 50 0.74 3.40 4.59
CA GLN A 50 1.81 3.96 5.42
C GLN A 50 2.34 5.28 4.84
N ALA A 51 2.54 5.38 3.52
CA ALA A 51 2.96 6.62 2.89
C ALA A 51 1.96 7.76 3.14
N ARG A 52 0.65 7.46 3.05
CA ARG A 52 -0.41 8.40 3.41
C ARG A 52 -0.31 8.86 4.86
N ILE A 53 -0.15 7.92 5.78
CA ILE A 53 -0.01 8.23 7.22
C ILE A 53 1.19 9.15 7.47
N VAL A 54 2.32 8.90 6.81
CA VAL A 54 3.53 9.74 6.91
C VAL A 54 3.28 11.16 6.37
N GLU A 55 2.46 11.30 5.34
CA GLU A 55 2.00 12.60 4.82
C GLU A 55 0.90 13.26 5.67
N GLY A 56 0.48 12.64 6.78
CA GLY A 56 -0.61 13.14 7.63
C GLY A 56 -2.02 12.84 7.09
N GLU A 57 -2.14 11.97 6.09
CA GLU A 57 -3.40 11.49 5.53
C GLU A 57 -3.83 10.16 6.16
N MET A 58 -5.14 9.94 6.27
CA MET A 58 -5.65 8.63 6.63
C MET A 58 -5.51 7.65 5.45
N PRO A 59 -5.37 6.33 5.73
CA PRO A 59 -5.60 5.30 4.73
C PRO A 59 -6.94 5.52 4.02
N LEU A 60 -7.01 5.19 2.72
CA LEU A 60 -8.28 5.31 1.97
C LEU A 60 -9.34 4.35 2.51
N ASP A 61 -8.91 3.21 3.03
CA ASP A 61 -9.75 2.21 3.68
C ASP A 61 -9.11 1.78 4.99
N THR A 62 -9.48 2.45 6.09
CA THR A 62 -8.95 2.18 7.43
C THR A 62 -9.27 0.77 7.92
N LYS A 63 -10.44 0.22 7.54
CA LYS A 63 -10.84 -1.15 7.91
C LYS A 63 -9.96 -2.15 7.19
N GLY A 64 -9.85 -2.03 5.86
CA GLY A 64 -9.00 -2.88 5.05
C GLY A 64 -7.52 -2.76 5.43
N PHE A 65 -7.03 -1.58 5.82
CA PHE A 65 -5.68 -1.40 6.37
C PHE A 65 -5.49 -2.26 7.62
N THR A 66 -6.40 -2.16 8.58
CA THR A 66 -6.34 -2.89 9.86
C THR A 66 -6.42 -4.40 9.66
N GLU A 67 -7.28 -4.86 8.75
CA GLU A 67 -7.42 -6.28 8.40
C GLU A 67 -6.14 -6.83 7.75
N LYS A 68 -5.58 -6.13 6.76
CA LYS A 68 -4.31 -6.52 6.12
C LYS A 68 -3.15 -6.55 7.13
N LEU A 69 -3.06 -5.52 7.98
CA LEU A 69 -2.01 -5.46 9.00
C LEU A 69 -2.12 -6.64 9.98
N SER A 70 -3.33 -6.92 10.47
CA SER A 70 -3.59 -8.04 11.39
C SER A 70 -3.26 -9.40 10.74
N SER A 71 -3.62 -9.58 9.47
CA SER A 71 -3.31 -10.77 8.69
C SER A 71 -1.80 -10.99 8.57
N ILE A 72 -1.04 -9.95 8.20
CA ILE A 72 0.43 -10.04 8.06
C ILE A 72 1.11 -10.33 9.40
N ILE A 73 0.70 -9.67 10.49
CA ILE A 73 1.24 -9.93 11.84
C ILE A 73 0.95 -11.38 12.25
N THR A 74 -0.30 -11.84 12.08
CA THR A 74 -0.69 -13.21 12.44
C THR A 74 0.13 -14.24 11.67
N ARG A 75 0.34 -14.01 10.36
CA ARG A 75 1.17 -14.88 9.51
C ARG A 75 2.63 -14.89 9.96
N SER A 76 3.15 -13.77 10.44
CA SER A 76 4.52 -13.69 10.98
C SER A 76 4.69 -14.41 12.30
N LEU A 77 3.63 -14.54 13.10
CA LEU A 77 3.67 -15.22 14.40
C LEU A 77 3.37 -16.73 14.30
N SER A 78 2.69 -17.15 13.23
CA SER A 78 2.29 -18.55 13.00
C SER A 78 3.30 -19.36 12.18
N GLY A 79 4.44 -18.77 11.84
CA GLY A 79 5.49 -19.34 10.98
C GLY A 79 6.68 -19.88 11.75
#